data_AF-A0A443SF26-F1
#
_entry.id   AF-A0A443SF26-F1
#
_cell.length_a   1.000
_cell.length_b   1.000
_cell.length_c   1.000
_cell.angle_alpha   90.00
_cell.angle_beta   90.00
_cell.angle_gamma   90.00
#
_symmetry.space_group_name_H-M   'P 1'
#
loop_
_entity.id
_entity.type
_entity.pdbx_description
1 polymer ?
#
loop_
_entity_poly.entity_id
_entity_poly.type
_entity_poly.pdbx_seq_one_letter_code
_entity_poly.pdbx_strand_id
1 'polypeptide(L)'
;MKVMNEENEINCNYSSELNESPKKQYQNQQQQQQEQLSEMMTAASRCLALEQAYVHDVYSEIARECGACSPVRSHIKQFLFDEFEFGSLLMDIGCGDCKYLNLNADIFTVGLERCEDWFHKEENVIRNNSSNCCNDLLIADLVYLPIRDEFFDGVLCCGVLHHLSTTERRIRALNEMCRIMKIGGKLMITVWAFEGREVNCH
;
A
#
# COMPACT_ATOMS: atom_id res chain seq x y z
N MET A 1 6.24 57.82 -74.79
CA MET A 1 5.97 57.18 -73.49
C MET A 1 5.73 55.70 -73.75
N LYS A 2 6.79 54.87 -73.71
CA LYS A 2 6.70 53.40 -73.80
C LYS A 2 6.88 52.90 -72.37
N VAL A 3 5.84 52.27 -71.83
CA VAL A 3 5.83 51.71 -70.47
C VAL A 3 6.58 50.37 -70.48
N MET A 4 7.28 50.14 -69.37
CA MET A 4 8.22 49.06 -69.07
C MET A 4 7.51 47.74 -68.70
N ASN A 5 8.28 46.65 -68.75
CA ASN A 5 7.99 45.34 -68.18
C ASN A 5 7.71 45.39 -66.67
N GLU A 6 6.96 44.41 -66.14
CA GLU A 6 7.41 43.59 -65.00
C GLU A 6 6.45 42.40 -64.76
N GLU A 7 7.06 41.25 -64.49
CA GLU A 7 6.44 39.95 -64.25
C GLU A 7 5.84 39.92 -62.83
N ASN A 8 4.60 39.45 -62.69
CA ASN A 8 4.00 39.18 -61.38
C ASN A 8 4.08 37.68 -61.09
N GLU A 9 5.02 37.30 -60.22
CA GLU A 9 5.06 35.98 -59.58
C GLU A 9 3.83 35.81 -58.66
N ILE A 10 3.03 34.79 -58.95
CA ILE A 10 1.94 34.34 -58.07
C ILE A 10 2.58 33.44 -57.00
N ASN A 11 2.87 34.01 -55.83
CA ASN A 11 3.30 33.24 -54.66
C ASN A 11 2.10 32.52 -54.03
N CYS A 12 1.89 31.26 -54.42
CA CYS A 12 0.95 30.36 -53.77
C CYS A 12 1.63 29.71 -52.55
N ASN A 13 1.61 30.42 -51.41
CA ASN A 13 1.87 29.80 -50.11
C ASN A 13 0.68 28.93 -49.71
N TYR A 14 0.63 27.72 -50.29
CA TYR A 14 -0.17 26.62 -49.76
C TYR A 14 0.48 26.21 -48.44
N SER A 15 -0.22 26.45 -47.33
CA SER A 15 0.16 26.02 -45.99
C SER A 15 0.43 24.52 -45.98
N SER A 16 1.71 24.15 -45.90
CA SER A 16 2.19 22.78 -45.69
C SER A 16 2.02 22.39 -44.22
N GLU A 17 0.78 22.30 -43.74
CA GLU A 17 0.52 21.50 -42.54
C GLU A 17 0.52 20.02 -42.96
N LEU A 18 1.64 19.39 -42.62
CA LEU A 18 2.03 18.03 -42.99
C LEU A 18 1.02 17.00 -42.45
N ASN A 19 0.27 16.34 -43.34
CA ASN A 19 -0.36 15.05 -43.04
C ASN A 19 0.75 13.99 -42.93
N GLU A 20 1.23 13.71 -41.73
CA GLU A 20 2.16 12.60 -41.49
C GLU A 20 1.57 11.27 -41.99
N SER A 21 2.39 10.45 -42.65
CA SER A 21 1.92 9.15 -43.15
C SER A 21 1.38 8.29 -41.99
N PRO A 22 0.30 7.51 -42.17
CA PRO A 22 -0.29 6.69 -41.11
C PRO A 22 0.74 5.78 -40.41
N LYS A 23 1.75 5.28 -41.15
CA LYS A 23 2.84 4.48 -40.57
C LYS A 23 3.71 5.25 -39.57
N LYS A 24 4.04 6.52 -39.86
CA LYS A 24 4.81 7.38 -38.94
C LYS A 24 4.00 7.74 -37.70
N GLN A 25 2.70 8.06 -37.86
CA GLN A 25 1.82 8.30 -36.71
C GLN A 25 1.73 7.08 -35.79
N TYR A 26 1.57 5.87 -36.34
CA TYR A 26 1.57 4.63 -35.56
C TYR A 26 2.90 4.37 -34.85
N GLN A 27 4.04 4.62 -35.51
CA GLN A 27 5.36 4.47 -34.90
C GLN A 27 5.58 5.46 -33.75
N ASN A 28 5.20 6.72 -33.96
CA ASN A 28 5.28 7.77 -32.93
C ASN A 28 4.39 7.43 -31.72
N GLN A 29 3.18 6.91 -31.94
CA GLN A 29 2.30 6.46 -30.85
C GLN A 29 2.89 5.29 -30.05
N GLN A 30 3.50 4.31 -30.72
CA GLN A 30 4.17 3.19 -30.03
C GLN A 30 5.36 3.67 -29.20
N GLN A 31 6.16 4.57 -29.75
CA GLN A 31 7.34 5.11 -29.07
C GLN A 31 6.95 5.92 -27.83
N GLN A 32 5.91 6.76 -27.94
CA GLN A 32 5.36 7.51 -26.79
C GLN A 32 4.80 6.58 -25.70
N GLN A 33 4.07 5.52 -26.07
CA GLN A 33 3.59 4.53 -25.09
C GLN A 33 4.76 3.83 -24.36
N GLN A 34 5.83 3.54 -25.09
CA GLN A 34 6.99 2.84 -24.55
C GLN A 34 7.79 3.72 -23.58
N GLU A 35 7.94 5.01 -23.90
CA GLU A 35 8.54 6.01 -23.01
C GLU A 35 7.70 6.18 -21.73
N GLN A 36 6.38 6.37 -21.86
CA GLN A 36 5.47 6.47 -20.72
C GLN A 36 5.53 5.25 -19.80
N LEU A 37 5.55 4.04 -20.39
CA LEU A 37 5.66 2.80 -19.63
C LEU A 37 7.00 2.72 -18.88
N SER A 38 8.11 3.12 -19.52
CA SER A 38 9.44 3.15 -18.91
C SER A 38 9.52 4.14 -17.75
N GLU A 39 8.96 5.34 -17.91
CA GLU A 39 8.89 6.33 -16.83
C GLU A 39 8.07 5.83 -15.65
N MET A 40 6.90 5.23 -15.90
CA MET A 40 6.03 4.67 -14.87
C MET A 40 6.74 3.53 -14.10
N MET A 41 7.43 2.63 -14.80
CA MET A 41 8.24 1.57 -14.17
C MET A 41 9.39 2.14 -13.33
N THR A 42 10.04 3.20 -13.81
CA THR A 42 11.11 3.89 -13.08
C THR A 42 10.58 4.53 -11.80
N ALA A 43 9.42 5.20 -11.87
CA ALA A 43 8.76 5.80 -10.71
C ALA A 43 8.35 4.73 -9.67
N ALA A 44 7.73 3.64 -10.11
CA ALA A 44 7.35 2.53 -9.23
C ALA A 44 8.57 1.91 -8.53
N SER A 45 9.67 1.71 -9.27
CA SER A 45 10.92 1.18 -8.72
C SER A 45 11.52 2.08 -7.64
N ARG A 46 11.49 3.41 -7.85
CA ARG A 46 11.94 4.39 -6.85
C ARG A 46 11.07 4.34 -5.59
N CYS A 47 9.75 4.24 -5.74
CA CYS A 47 8.81 4.16 -4.64
C CYS A 47 9.06 2.92 -3.77
N LEU A 48 9.25 1.75 -4.40
CA LEU A 48 9.60 0.52 -3.70
C LEU A 48 10.95 0.60 -2.99
N ALA A 49 11.96 1.22 -3.62
CA ALA A 49 13.27 1.41 -2.99
C ALA A 49 13.20 2.32 -1.76
N LEU A 50 12.36 3.36 -1.79
CA LEU A 50 12.12 4.24 -0.63
C LEU A 50 11.41 3.49 0.49
N GLU A 51 10.37 2.72 0.17
CA GLU A 51 9.69 1.87 1.17
C GLU A 51 10.64 0.83 1.77
N GLN A 52 11.51 0.24 0.95
CA GLN A 52 12.52 -0.69 1.44
C GLN A 52 13.46 -0.01 2.45
N ALA A 53 14.10 1.08 2.06
CA ALA A 53 15.13 1.73 2.86
C ALA A 53 14.57 2.41 4.14
N TYR A 54 13.39 3.02 4.06
CA TYR A 54 12.87 3.87 5.13
C TYR A 54 11.72 3.25 5.94
N VAL A 55 11.19 2.12 5.49
CA VAL A 55 10.15 1.37 6.22
C VAL A 55 10.65 -0.02 6.53
N HIS A 56 10.88 -0.86 5.52
CA HIS A 56 11.10 -2.28 5.74
C HIS A 56 12.41 -2.56 6.48
N ASP A 57 13.50 -1.90 6.11
CA ASP A 57 14.79 -2.06 6.78
C ASP A 57 14.74 -1.54 8.23
N VAL A 58 14.08 -0.39 8.45
CA VAL A 58 13.89 0.20 9.79
C VAL A 58 13.06 -0.72 10.70
N TYR A 59 11.95 -1.27 10.20
CA TYR A 59 11.12 -2.17 10.98
C TYR A 59 11.77 -3.55 11.18
N SER A 60 12.56 -4.02 10.23
CA SER A 60 13.40 -5.22 10.40
C SER A 60 14.39 -5.02 11.54
N GLU A 61 15.08 -3.87 11.59
CA GLU A 61 15.97 -3.52 12.71
C GLU A 61 15.22 -3.47 14.04
N ILE A 62 14.07 -2.77 14.10
CA ILE A 62 13.22 -2.72 15.31
C ILE A 62 12.81 -4.12 15.77
N ALA A 63 12.34 -4.96 14.85
CA ALA A 63 11.92 -6.33 15.14
C ALA A 63 13.08 -7.17 15.70
N ARG A 64 14.29 -6.96 15.18
CA ARG A 64 15.50 -7.66 15.63
C ARG A 64 16.01 -7.12 16.97
N GLU A 65 15.99 -5.83 17.23
CA GLU A 65 16.69 -5.26 18.40
C GLU A 65 15.81 -5.10 19.64
N CYS A 66 14.59 -4.58 19.46
CA CYS A 66 13.76 -4.13 20.58
C CYS A 66 12.39 -4.83 20.65
N GLY A 67 11.90 -5.32 19.52
CA GLY A 67 10.49 -5.69 19.37
C GLY A 67 9.56 -4.48 19.54
N ALA A 68 8.25 -4.69 19.39
CA ALA A 68 7.26 -3.67 19.71
C ALA A 68 6.85 -3.81 21.18
N CYS A 69 6.84 -2.70 21.90
CA CYS A 69 6.42 -2.62 23.31
C CYS A 69 5.24 -1.65 23.50
N SER A 70 4.45 -1.43 22.45
CA SER A 70 3.32 -0.51 22.53
C SER A 70 2.11 -1.19 23.16
N PRO A 71 1.40 -0.52 24.10
CA PRO A 71 0.22 -1.12 24.73
C PRO A 71 -0.93 -1.29 23.73
N VAL A 72 -1.76 -2.30 23.97
CA VAL A 72 -3.04 -2.49 23.28
C VAL A 72 -3.88 -1.22 23.44
N ARG A 73 -4.39 -0.69 22.32
CA ARG A 73 -5.23 0.52 22.34
C ARG A 73 -6.67 0.13 22.64
N SER A 74 -7.33 0.88 23.51
CA SER A 74 -8.70 0.60 23.98
C SER A 74 -9.72 0.54 22.84
N HIS A 75 -9.65 1.46 21.86
CA HIS A 75 -10.59 1.48 20.73
C HIS A 75 -10.42 0.29 19.78
N ILE A 76 -9.18 -0.22 19.60
CA ILE A 76 -8.94 -1.45 18.83
C ILE A 76 -9.49 -2.65 19.60
N LYS A 77 -9.24 -2.72 20.91
CA LYS A 77 -9.81 -3.77 21.75
C LYS A 77 -11.34 -3.73 21.68
N GLN A 78 -11.96 -2.56 21.77
CA GLN A 78 -13.41 -2.43 21.68
C GLN A 78 -13.94 -2.96 20.34
N PHE A 79 -13.31 -2.60 19.23
CA PHE A 79 -13.66 -3.14 17.91
C PHE A 79 -13.63 -4.67 17.87
N LEU A 80 -12.60 -5.29 18.45
CA LEU A 80 -12.47 -6.76 18.48
C LEU A 80 -13.51 -7.47 19.36
N PHE A 81 -14.10 -6.78 20.35
CA PHE A 81 -15.04 -7.38 21.31
C PHE A 81 -16.51 -7.05 21.00
N ASP A 82 -16.79 -5.86 20.47
CA ASP A 82 -18.16 -5.36 20.35
C ASP A 82 -18.74 -5.56 18.94
N GLU A 83 -17.89 -5.71 17.92
CA GLU A 83 -18.32 -5.62 16.53
C GLU A 83 -18.53 -6.98 15.85
N PHE A 84 -18.16 -8.10 16.48
CA PHE A 84 -18.10 -9.42 15.86
C PHE A 84 -18.83 -10.47 16.68
N GLU A 85 -19.47 -11.41 15.98
CA GLU A 85 -20.14 -12.56 16.59
C GLU A 85 -19.15 -13.70 16.88
N PHE A 86 -19.57 -14.63 17.74
CA PHE A 86 -18.82 -15.85 18.01
C PHE A 86 -18.50 -16.60 16.71
N GLY A 87 -17.25 -16.98 16.53
CA GLY A 87 -16.73 -17.68 15.36
C GLY A 87 -16.33 -16.79 14.18
N SER A 88 -16.41 -15.46 14.31
CA SER A 88 -15.97 -14.53 13.25
C SER A 88 -14.48 -14.71 12.95
N LEU A 89 -14.10 -14.59 11.68
CA LEU A 89 -12.72 -14.69 11.22
C LEU A 89 -12.18 -13.32 10.81
N LEU A 90 -11.07 -12.90 11.41
CA LEU A 90 -10.45 -11.60 11.20
C LEU A 90 -9.01 -11.70 10.70
N MET A 91 -8.59 -10.70 9.93
CA MET A 91 -7.21 -10.52 9.50
C MET A 91 -6.60 -9.29 10.18
N ASP A 92 -5.43 -9.41 10.81
CA ASP A 92 -4.62 -8.28 11.25
C ASP A 92 -3.46 -8.04 10.26
N ILE A 93 -3.57 -6.99 9.45
CA ILE A 93 -2.60 -6.63 8.42
C ILE A 93 -1.52 -5.74 9.02
N GLY A 94 -0.26 -6.17 8.85
CA GLY A 94 0.93 -5.64 9.53
C GLY A 94 0.88 -5.88 11.03
N CYS A 95 0.68 -7.14 11.41
CA CYS A 95 0.44 -7.54 12.80
C CYS A 95 1.66 -7.38 13.72
N GLY A 96 2.88 -7.19 13.17
CA GLY A 96 4.10 -6.99 13.94
C GLY A 96 4.31 -8.03 15.05
N ASP A 97 4.34 -7.57 16.31
CA ASP A 97 4.50 -8.39 17.52
C ASP A 97 3.28 -9.26 17.89
N CYS A 98 2.24 -9.28 17.04
CA CYS A 98 1.02 -10.05 17.22
C CYS A 98 0.17 -9.66 18.44
N LYS A 99 0.34 -8.46 19.00
CA LYS A 99 -0.39 -8.03 20.22
C LYS A 99 -1.91 -8.01 20.09
N TYR A 100 -2.46 -7.96 18.87
CA TYR A 100 -3.91 -7.99 18.63
C TYR A 100 -4.45 -9.39 18.29
N LEU A 101 -3.56 -10.36 18.07
CA LEU A 101 -3.98 -11.74 17.80
C LEU A 101 -4.46 -12.41 19.10
N ASN A 102 -5.54 -13.19 18.99
CA ASN A 102 -6.09 -14.00 20.08
C ASN A 102 -6.46 -13.19 21.35
N LEU A 103 -6.77 -11.89 21.23
CA LEU A 103 -7.23 -11.05 22.34
C LEU A 103 -8.66 -11.39 22.79
N ASN A 104 -9.51 -11.80 21.84
CA ASN A 104 -10.88 -12.23 22.09
C ASN A 104 -10.99 -13.70 21.68
N ALA A 105 -11.29 -14.58 22.65
CA ALA A 105 -11.37 -16.02 22.43
C ALA A 105 -12.59 -16.46 21.62
N ASP A 106 -13.58 -15.57 21.44
CA ASP A 106 -14.79 -15.86 20.68
C ASP A 106 -14.59 -15.68 19.16
N ILE A 107 -13.45 -15.12 18.72
CA ILE A 107 -13.14 -14.88 17.30
C ILE A 107 -11.80 -15.51 16.91
N PHE A 108 -11.65 -15.81 15.63
CA PHE A 108 -10.40 -16.30 15.06
C PHE A 108 -9.65 -15.15 14.39
N THR A 109 -8.35 -15.02 14.68
CA THR A 109 -7.51 -13.96 14.11
C THR A 109 -6.32 -14.55 13.37
N VAL A 110 -6.10 -14.12 12.12
CA VAL A 110 -4.92 -14.43 11.31
C VAL A 110 -4.07 -13.17 11.16
N GLY A 111 -2.77 -13.24 11.42
CA GLY A 111 -1.86 -12.13 11.21
C GLY A 111 -1.23 -12.16 9.82
N LEU A 112 -1.09 -11.00 9.18
CA LEU A 112 -0.20 -10.81 8.04
C LEU A 112 0.88 -9.84 8.42
N GLU A 113 2.11 -10.20 8.09
CA GLU A 113 3.25 -9.32 8.29
C GLU A 113 4.21 -9.48 7.12
N ARG A 114 4.80 -8.38 6.67
CA ARG A 114 5.75 -8.39 5.58
C ARG A 114 7.16 -8.73 6.06
N CYS A 115 7.50 -8.26 7.26
CA CYS A 115 8.81 -8.44 7.86
C CYS A 115 8.87 -9.75 8.67
N GLU A 116 9.52 -10.76 8.11
CA GLU A 116 9.64 -12.06 8.78
C GLU A 116 10.50 -12.02 10.06
N ASP A 117 11.35 -11.00 10.23
CA ASP A 117 12.21 -10.85 11.43
C ASP A 117 11.40 -10.77 12.73
N TRP A 118 10.13 -10.34 12.67
CA TRP A 118 9.19 -10.37 13.80
C TRP A 118 9.03 -11.77 14.41
N PHE A 119 9.29 -12.83 13.65
CA PHE A 119 9.03 -14.22 14.04
C PHE A 119 10.28 -15.11 14.11
N HIS A 120 11.44 -14.61 13.65
CA HIS A 120 12.67 -15.41 13.57
C HIS A 120 13.47 -15.50 14.88
N LYS A 121 13.02 -14.88 15.98
CA LYS A 121 13.74 -14.94 17.26
C LYS A 121 13.20 -15.96 18.25
N GLU A 122 14.05 -16.93 18.59
CA GLU A 122 13.98 -17.74 19.82
C GLU A 122 14.16 -16.88 21.10
N GLU A 123 14.68 -15.65 20.97
CA GLU A 123 14.97 -14.71 22.07
C GLU A 123 13.87 -13.66 22.35
N ASN A 124 12.65 -13.81 21.82
CA ASN A 124 11.50 -13.10 22.40
C ASN A 124 11.10 -13.78 23.72
N VAL A 125 11.96 -13.63 24.74
CA VAL A 125 11.83 -14.09 26.14
C VAL A 125 10.58 -13.51 26.83
N ILE A 126 9.86 -12.60 26.16
CA ILE A 126 8.54 -12.08 26.57
C ILE A 126 7.39 -13.00 26.09
N ARG A 127 7.66 -14.15 25.46
CA ARG A 127 6.63 -15.18 25.23
C ARG A 127 6.27 -15.99 26.49
N ASN A 128 6.97 -15.78 27.61
CA ASN A 128 6.82 -16.58 28.83
C ASN A 128 5.55 -16.32 29.67
N ASN A 129 4.57 -15.55 29.19
CA ASN A 129 3.26 -15.45 29.86
C ASN A 129 2.05 -15.59 28.92
N SER A 130 2.25 -15.91 27.63
CA SER A 130 1.13 -16.29 26.78
C SER A 130 1.58 -17.30 25.75
N SER A 131 1.21 -18.54 26.02
CA SER A 131 1.33 -19.74 25.19
C SER A 131 0.53 -19.66 23.88
N ASN A 132 0.59 -18.54 23.16
CA ASN A 132 -0.02 -18.39 21.84
C ASN A 132 1.09 -18.50 20.80
N CYS A 133 1.41 -19.74 20.45
CA CYS A 133 2.11 -20.04 19.22
C CYS A 133 1.32 -19.39 18.08
N CYS A 134 1.94 -18.43 17.43
CA CYS A 134 1.45 -17.67 16.29
C CYS A 134 1.39 -18.57 15.04
N ASN A 135 0.58 -19.63 15.11
CA ASN A 135 0.42 -20.59 14.03
C ASN A 135 -0.39 -20.02 12.86
N ASP A 136 -1.18 -18.97 13.12
CA ASP A 136 -2.04 -18.32 12.13
C ASP A 136 -1.38 -17.04 11.60
N LEU A 137 -0.21 -17.20 10.98
CA LEU A 137 0.56 -16.11 10.38
C LEU A 137 0.81 -16.32 8.89
N LEU A 138 0.78 -15.22 8.15
CA LEU A 138 1.05 -15.16 6.72
C LEU A 138 2.12 -14.10 6.42
N ILE A 139 3.18 -14.48 5.71
CA ILE A 139 4.16 -13.54 5.19
C ILE A 139 3.76 -13.10 3.78
N ALA A 140 3.34 -11.84 3.63
CA ALA A 140 2.89 -11.29 2.36
C ALA A 140 2.94 -9.75 2.34
N ASP A 141 2.78 -9.16 1.15
CA ASP A 141 2.62 -7.71 0.96
C ASP A 141 1.14 -7.34 0.96
N LEU A 142 0.73 -6.33 1.73
CA LEU A 142 -0.66 -5.88 1.80
C LEU A 142 -1.22 -5.34 0.47
N VAL A 143 -0.36 -4.98 -0.48
CA VAL A 143 -0.73 -4.52 -1.82
C VAL A 143 -1.14 -5.69 -2.74
N TYR A 144 -0.81 -6.94 -2.36
CA TYR A 144 -1.14 -8.17 -3.08
C TYR A 144 -1.42 -9.32 -2.11
N LEU A 145 -2.65 -9.41 -1.61
CA LEU A 145 -3.03 -10.39 -0.60
C LEU A 145 -3.26 -11.77 -1.24
N PRO A 146 -2.54 -12.84 -0.86
CA PRO A 146 -2.72 -14.19 -1.40
C PRO A 146 -3.90 -14.91 -0.72
N ILE A 147 -5.04 -14.21 -0.67
CA ILE A 147 -6.24 -14.58 0.05
C ILE A 147 -7.40 -14.50 -0.94
N ARG A 148 -8.32 -15.46 -0.90
CA ARG A 148 -9.50 -15.45 -1.75
C ARG A 148 -10.45 -14.29 -1.40
N ASP A 149 -11.27 -13.88 -2.36
CA ASP A 149 -12.27 -12.84 -2.16
C ASP A 149 -13.28 -13.25 -1.06
N GLU A 150 -13.85 -12.26 -0.36
CA GLU A 150 -14.95 -12.43 0.60
C GLU A 150 -14.71 -13.53 1.65
N PHE A 151 -13.51 -13.55 2.24
CA PHE A 151 -13.11 -14.59 3.18
C PHE A 151 -13.24 -14.17 4.64
N PHE A 152 -12.86 -12.94 4.97
CA PHE A 152 -12.82 -12.43 6.34
C PHE A 152 -14.09 -11.65 6.71
N ASP A 153 -14.54 -11.82 7.95
CA ASP A 153 -15.64 -11.06 8.55
C ASP A 153 -15.18 -9.65 8.97
N GLY A 154 -13.88 -9.50 9.25
CA GLY A 154 -13.29 -8.19 9.50
C GLY A 154 -11.80 -8.12 9.24
N VAL A 155 -11.32 -6.90 9.06
CA VAL A 155 -9.90 -6.60 8.81
C VAL A 155 -9.44 -5.46 9.73
N LEU A 156 -8.30 -5.67 10.35
CA LEU A 156 -7.57 -4.67 11.13
C LEU A 156 -6.32 -4.25 10.35
N CYS A 157 -6.05 -2.95 10.30
CA CYS A 157 -4.84 -2.39 9.66
C CYS A 157 -4.36 -1.22 10.51
N CYS A 158 -3.48 -1.50 11.46
CA CYS A 158 -3.09 -0.53 12.48
C CYS A 158 -1.69 0.03 12.28
N GLY A 159 -1.62 1.28 11.83
CA GLY A 159 -0.34 1.96 11.66
C GLY A 159 0.48 1.43 10.49
N VAL A 160 -0.16 0.91 9.44
CA VAL A 160 0.54 0.27 8.31
C VAL A 160 0.36 1.06 7.03
N LEU A 161 -0.87 1.47 6.71
CA LEU A 161 -1.22 2.03 5.41
C LEU A 161 -0.42 3.31 5.05
N HIS A 162 -0.02 4.07 6.06
CA HIS A 162 0.76 5.31 5.87
C HIS A 162 2.23 5.06 5.49
N HIS A 163 2.71 3.82 5.56
CA HIS A 163 4.05 3.44 5.10
C HIS A 163 4.14 3.29 3.58
N LEU A 164 3.01 3.16 2.88
CA LEU A 164 3.00 3.11 1.42
C LEU A 164 3.27 4.51 0.86
N SER A 165 4.34 4.60 0.08
CA SER A 165 4.95 5.84 -0.43
C SER A 165 4.02 6.63 -1.37
N THR A 166 3.10 5.95 -2.06
CA THR A 166 2.22 6.57 -3.05
C THR A 166 0.74 6.38 -2.73
N THR A 167 -0.08 7.32 -3.22
CA THR A 167 -1.54 7.25 -3.10
C THR A 167 -2.10 6.03 -3.82
N GLU A 168 -1.54 5.70 -4.98
CA GLU A 168 -1.96 4.57 -5.81
C GLU A 168 -1.75 3.24 -5.07
N ARG A 169 -0.62 3.09 -4.37
CA ARG A 169 -0.35 1.90 -3.54
C ARG A 169 -1.30 1.82 -2.36
N ARG A 170 -1.61 2.94 -1.69
CA ARG A 170 -2.61 2.99 -0.60
C ARG A 170 -4.01 2.60 -1.09
N ILE A 171 -4.44 3.14 -2.23
CA ILE A 171 -5.71 2.76 -2.86
C ILE A 171 -5.71 1.27 -3.20
N ARG A 172 -4.62 0.75 -3.75
CA ARG A 172 -4.49 -0.68 -4.06
C ARG A 172 -4.60 -1.55 -2.81
N ALA A 173 -3.92 -1.19 -1.73
CA ALA A 173 -4.02 -1.91 -0.46
C ALA A 173 -5.44 -1.86 0.12
N LEU A 174 -6.11 -0.71 0.08
CA LEU A 174 -7.52 -0.59 0.48
C LEU A 174 -8.43 -1.50 -0.37
N ASN A 175 -8.21 -1.55 -1.68
CA ASN A 175 -8.95 -2.43 -2.57
C ASN A 175 -8.73 -3.90 -2.23
N GLU A 176 -7.50 -4.31 -1.91
CA GLU A 176 -7.21 -5.68 -1.47
C GLU A 176 -7.89 -6.01 -0.13
N MET A 177 -7.87 -5.09 0.84
CA MET A 177 -8.58 -5.24 2.11
C MET A 177 -10.09 -5.41 1.90
N CYS A 178 -10.69 -4.57 1.04
CA CYS A 178 -12.10 -4.69 0.68
C CYS A 178 -12.40 -6.00 -0.05
N ARG A 179 -11.50 -6.44 -0.96
CA ARG A 179 -11.68 -7.68 -1.75
C ARG A 179 -11.73 -8.91 -0.86
N ILE A 180 -10.84 -9.02 0.13
CA ILE A 180 -10.78 -10.20 1.01
C ILE A 180 -11.88 -10.21 2.08
N MET A 181 -12.60 -9.10 2.24
CA MET A 181 -13.65 -8.94 3.25
C MET A 181 -15.01 -9.31 2.67
N LYS A 182 -15.81 -10.03 3.46
CA LYS A 182 -17.20 -10.35 3.09
C LYS A 182 -18.05 -9.08 2.96
N ILE A 183 -19.11 -9.15 2.16
CA ILE A 183 -20.14 -8.09 2.14
C ILE A 183 -20.70 -7.90 3.56
N GLY A 184 -20.68 -6.66 4.04
CA GLY A 184 -21.10 -6.31 5.41
C GLY A 184 -20.02 -6.51 6.47
N GLY A 185 -18.84 -7.02 6.10
CA GLY A 185 -17.68 -7.10 6.99
C GLY A 185 -17.18 -5.72 7.40
N LYS A 186 -16.39 -5.70 8.48
CA LYS A 186 -15.95 -4.46 9.14
C LYS A 186 -14.45 -4.26 9.02
N LEU A 187 -14.05 -3.04 8.66
CA LEU A 187 -12.66 -2.64 8.47
C LEU A 187 -12.28 -1.54 9.47
N MET A 188 -11.23 -1.77 10.25
CA MET A 188 -10.64 -0.79 11.16
C MET A 188 -9.24 -0.40 10.67
N ILE A 189 -9.05 0.89 10.36
CA ILE A 189 -7.75 1.44 9.93
C ILE A 189 -7.33 2.53 10.90
N THR A 190 -6.09 2.45 11.38
CA THR A 190 -5.45 3.56 12.08
C THR A 190 -4.23 4.05 11.31
N VAL A 191 -4.14 5.37 11.12
CA VAL A 191 -3.00 6.03 10.49
C VAL A 191 -2.47 7.13 11.40
N TRP A 192 -1.19 7.45 11.27
CA TRP A 192 -0.61 8.54 12.04
C TRP A 192 -1.18 9.86 11.54
N ALA A 193 -1.70 10.67 12.45
CA ALA A 193 -2.05 12.05 12.14
C ALA A 193 -0.75 12.88 12.09
N PHE A 194 -0.60 13.71 11.06
CA PHE A 194 0.55 14.61 10.89
C PHE A 194 0.51 15.82 11.86
N GLU A 195 -0.56 15.98 12.64
CA GLU A 195 -0.71 17.13 13.52
C GLU A 195 0.03 16.90 14.84
N GLY A 196 1.26 17.41 14.88
CA GLY A 196 2.03 17.56 16.11
C GLY A 196 1.24 18.41 17.09
N ARG A 197 0.65 17.79 18.11
CA ARG A 197 0.18 18.52 19.27
C ARG A 197 1.38 19.21 19.88
N GLU A 198 1.44 20.54 19.78
CA GLU A 198 2.25 21.33 20.70
C GLU A 198 1.81 20.94 22.11
N VAL A 199 2.65 20.17 22.78
CA VAL A 199 2.58 20.00 24.23
C VAL A 199 2.95 21.34 24.83
N ASN A 200 1.94 22.19 25.02
CA ASN A 200 2.06 23.33 25.93
C ASN A 200 2.24 22.77 27.33
N CYS A 201 3.50 22.69 27.75
CA CYS A 201 3.86 22.52 29.14
C CYS A 201 3.43 23.80 29.88
N HIS A 202 2.49 23.65 30.81
CA HIS A 202 2.23 24.63 31.87
C HIS A 202 2.75 24.07 33.18
#